data_AF-A0A7L4RRL5-F1
#
_entry.id   AF-A0A7L4RRL5-F1
#
_cell.length_a   1.000
_cell.length_b   1.000
_cell.length_c   1.000
_cell.angle_alpha   90.00
_cell.angle_beta   90.00
_cell.angle_gamma   90.00
#
_symmetry.space_group_name_H-M   'P 1'
#
loop_
_entity.id
_entity.type
_entity.pdbx_description
1 polymer ?
#
loop_
_entity_poly.entity_id
_entity_poly.type
_entity_poly.pdbx_seq_one_letter_code
_entity_poly.pdbx_strand_id
1 'polypeptide(L)'
;MKKIEIITVPYEKQRYETVGDYYRKNGKWVIATSKMKDWRYEMLIAIHEVIELTLIRERGITVKEIEDFDKKWDKEYERGLHSKKDEPGFDKRAPFRKEHAFATKIEKMLAKELGVDWKKYEKDVVSLYSDTWNKAI
;
A
#
# COMPACT_ATOMS: atom_id res chain seq x y z
N MET A 1 14.02 -19.18 2.49
CA MET A 1 13.26 -17.94 2.17
C MET A 1 13.53 -17.59 0.71
N LYS A 2 12.50 -17.29 -0.11
CA LYS A 2 12.73 -16.81 -1.49
C LYS A 2 13.29 -15.38 -1.46
N LYS A 3 14.05 -14.98 -2.48
CA LYS A 3 14.61 -13.62 -2.60
C LYS A 3 13.48 -12.58 -2.58
N ILE A 4 13.66 -11.52 -1.78
CA ILE A 4 12.86 -10.31 -1.80
C ILE A 4 13.72 -9.22 -2.44
N GLU A 5 13.14 -8.48 -3.36
CA GLU A 5 13.75 -7.30 -3.99
C GLU A 5 12.86 -6.10 -3.68
N ILE A 6 13.45 -5.05 -3.12
CA ILE A 6 12.75 -3.78 -2.87
C ILE A 6 13.23 -2.80 -3.94
N ILE A 7 12.29 -2.21 -4.67
CA ILE A 7 12.57 -1.25 -5.74
C ILE A 7 11.74 0.02 -5.52
N THR A 8 12.29 1.14 -5.96
CA THR A 8 11.55 2.40 -6.08
C THR A 8 11.34 2.69 -7.56
N VAL A 9 10.11 3.03 -7.94
CA VAL A 9 9.71 3.31 -9.33
C VAL A 9 8.95 4.65 -9.40
N PRO A 10 8.97 5.36 -10.55
CA PRO A 10 8.05 6.48 -10.74
C PRO A 10 6.59 6.05 -10.52
N TYR A 11 5.75 6.94 -9.99
CA TYR A 11 4.35 6.62 -9.65
C TYR A 11 3.57 6.05 -10.86
N GLU A 12 3.76 6.65 -12.03
CA GLU A 12 3.14 6.23 -13.30
C GLU A 12 3.64 4.87 -13.84
N LYS A 13 4.65 4.27 -13.19
CA LYS A 13 5.19 2.94 -13.50
C LYS A 13 4.69 1.85 -12.54
N GLN A 14 3.86 2.19 -11.57
CA GLN A 14 3.17 1.20 -10.74
C GLN A 14 2.19 0.38 -11.57
N ARG A 15 1.85 -0.83 -11.12
CA ARG A 15 0.93 -1.74 -11.85
C ARG A 15 -0.51 -1.23 -11.87
N TYR A 16 -0.87 -0.39 -10.91
CA TYR A 16 -2.17 0.26 -10.72
C TYR A 16 -1.96 1.53 -9.87
N GLU A 17 -3.02 2.28 -9.58
CA GLU A 17 -2.95 3.51 -8.78
C GLU A 17 -2.65 3.20 -7.31
N THR A 18 -1.37 3.10 -6.97
CA THR A 18 -0.88 2.82 -5.61
C THR A 18 0.49 3.47 -5.36
N VAL A 19 0.85 3.61 -4.08
CA VAL A 19 2.18 4.05 -3.64
C VAL A 19 3.07 2.90 -3.19
N GLY A 20 2.49 1.74 -2.93
CA GLY A 20 3.14 0.50 -2.47
C GLY A 20 2.48 -0.72 -3.09
N ASP A 21 3.28 -1.71 -3.46
CA ASP A 21 2.79 -2.92 -4.10
C ASP A 21 3.75 -4.09 -3.85
N TYR A 22 3.21 -5.31 -3.79
CA TYR A 22 3.99 -6.54 -3.80
C TYR A 22 3.50 -7.53 -4.86
N TYR A 23 4.45 -8.14 -5.56
CA TYR A 23 4.13 -9.14 -6.59
C TYR A 23 5.25 -10.12 -6.83
N ARG A 24 4.92 -11.20 -7.54
CA ARG A 24 5.92 -12.17 -7.99
C ARG A 24 6.43 -11.81 -9.37
N LYS A 25 7.76 -11.84 -9.54
CA LYS A 25 8.43 -11.71 -10.84
C LYS A 25 9.67 -12.60 -10.86
N ASN A 26 9.84 -13.44 -11.87
CA ASN A 26 11.04 -14.30 -12.03
C ASN A 26 11.41 -15.10 -10.75
N GLY A 27 10.42 -15.66 -10.06
CA GLY A 27 10.62 -16.47 -8.86
C GLY A 27 10.97 -15.71 -7.56
N LYS A 28 11.08 -14.38 -7.59
CA LYS A 28 11.28 -13.51 -6.42
C LYS A 28 10.00 -12.73 -6.07
N TRP A 29 9.90 -12.32 -4.80
CA TRP A 29 8.97 -11.27 -4.41
C TRP A 29 9.60 -9.92 -4.71
N VAL A 30 8.83 -9.04 -5.34
CA VAL A 30 9.19 -7.65 -5.57
C VAL A 30 8.28 -6.80 -4.71
N ILE A 31 8.87 -5.90 -3.94
CA ILE A 31 8.20 -4.82 -3.22
C ILE A 31 8.51 -3.55 -3.99
N ALA A 32 7.50 -2.90 -4.56
CA ALA A 32 7.65 -1.68 -5.33
C ALA A 32 7.06 -0.51 -4.57
N THR A 33 7.85 0.56 -4.41
CA THR A 33 7.37 1.83 -3.82
C THR A 33 7.48 2.96 -4.82
N SER A 34 6.52 3.87 -4.77
CA SER A 34 6.53 5.04 -5.64
C SER A 34 7.61 6.02 -5.20
N LYS A 35 8.33 6.60 -6.16
CA LYS A 35 9.36 7.61 -5.91
C LYS A 35 8.74 8.81 -5.22
N MET A 36 9.33 9.23 -4.10
CA MET A 36 8.89 10.38 -3.32
C MET A 36 10.04 11.36 -3.10
N LYS A 37 9.70 12.54 -2.59
CA LYS A 37 10.70 13.58 -2.24
C LYS A 37 11.58 13.18 -1.07
N ASP A 38 11.07 12.33 -0.17
CA ASP A 38 11.76 11.86 1.03
C ASP A 38 11.93 10.34 0.95
N TRP A 39 13.19 9.87 0.93
CA TRP A 39 13.49 8.44 0.85
C TRP A 39 12.95 7.67 2.07
N ARG A 40 12.74 8.34 3.21
CA ARG A 40 12.18 7.72 4.40
C ARG A 40 10.75 7.26 4.14
N TYR A 41 9.98 7.99 3.34
CA TYR A 41 8.61 7.63 2.98
C TYR A 41 8.60 6.37 2.11
N GLU A 42 9.49 6.31 1.13
CA GLU A 42 9.69 5.13 0.28
C GLU A 42 10.04 3.89 1.11
N MET A 43 10.87 4.07 2.14
CA MET A 43 11.24 3.00 3.08
C MET A 43 10.09 2.59 4.00
N LEU A 44 9.31 3.55 4.52
CA LEU A 44 8.16 3.28 5.38
C LEU A 44 7.14 2.40 4.66
N ILE A 45 6.79 2.77 3.41
CA ILE A 45 5.89 1.97 2.57
C ILE A 45 6.52 0.59 2.29
N ALA A 46 7.80 0.53 1.93
CA ALA A 46 8.43 -0.75 1.63
C ALA A 46 8.39 -1.71 2.83
N ILE A 47 8.60 -1.19 4.05
CA ILE A 47 8.49 -1.98 5.28
C ILE A 47 7.03 -2.38 5.55
N HIS A 48 6.07 -1.48 5.33
CA HIS A 48 4.64 -1.80 5.41
C HIS A 48 4.30 -3.00 4.50
N GLU A 49 4.67 -2.92 3.22
CA GLU A 49 4.43 -3.99 2.25
C GLU A 49 5.10 -5.31 2.64
N VAL A 50 6.34 -5.27 3.13
CA VAL A 50 7.06 -6.48 3.59
C VAL A 50 6.35 -7.13 4.76
N ILE A 51 5.87 -6.35 5.73
CA ILE A 51 5.18 -6.86 6.91
C ILE A 51 3.82 -7.44 6.52
N GLU A 52 3.05 -6.72 5.71
CA GLU A 52 1.75 -7.21 5.22
C GLU A 52 1.94 -8.52 4.44
N LEU A 53 2.84 -8.53 3.46
CA LEU A 53 3.19 -9.73 2.69
C LEU A 53 3.60 -10.91 3.58
N THR A 54 4.37 -10.64 4.63
CA THR A 54 4.81 -11.68 5.57
C THR A 54 3.61 -12.28 6.31
N LEU A 55 2.70 -11.44 6.81
CA LEU A 55 1.56 -11.88 7.59
C LEU A 55 0.47 -12.56 6.75
N ILE A 56 0.18 -12.06 5.55
CA ILE A 56 -0.80 -12.72 4.65
C ILE A 56 -0.32 -14.12 4.28
N ARG A 57 0.99 -14.30 4.07
CA ARG A 57 1.60 -15.60 3.75
C ARG A 57 1.53 -16.57 4.91
N GLU A 58 1.79 -16.09 6.13
CA GLU A 58 1.68 -16.90 7.34
C GLU A 58 0.22 -17.35 7.57
N ARG A 59 -0.74 -16.48 7.28
CA ARG A 59 -2.16 -16.73 7.54
C ARG A 59 -2.89 -17.39 6.37
N GLY A 60 -2.18 -17.72 5.30
CA GLY A 60 -2.75 -18.37 4.12
C GLY A 60 -3.70 -17.50 3.31
N ILE A 61 -3.68 -16.17 3.49
CA ILE A 61 -4.44 -15.23 2.67
C ILE A 61 -3.78 -15.16 1.29
N THR A 62 -4.55 -15.47 0.26
CA THR A 62 -4.04 -15.51 -1.11
C THR A 62 -4.04 -14.10 -1.71
N VAL A 63 -3.06 -13.83 -2.58
CA VAL A 63 -3.01 -12.59 -3.37
C VAL A 63 -4.31 -12.42 -4.18
N LYS A 64 -4.91 -13.52 -4.62
CA LYS A 64 -6.19 -13.49 -5.35
C LYS A 64 -7.34 -12.92 -4.49
N GLU A 65 -7.42 -13.29 -3.21
CA GLU A 65 -8.45 -12.74 -2.31
C GLU A 65 -8.31 -11.22 -2.12
N ILE A 66 -7.08 -10.74 -2.05
CA ILE A 66 -6.76 -9.30 -1.96
C ILE A 66 -7.13 -8.61 -3.28
N GLU A 67 -6.67 -9.13 -4.42
CA GLU A 67 -7.00 -8.59 -5.74
C GLU A 67 -8.51 -8.58 -6.04
N ASP A 68 -9.24 -9.61 -5.62
CA ASP A 68 -10.70 -9.67 -5.77
C ASP A 68 -11.39 -8.60 -4.89
N PHE A 69 -10.87 -8.35 -3.69
CA PHE A 69 -11.35 -7.28 -2.81
C PHE A 69 -11.05 -5.90 -3.39
N ASP A 70 -9.82 -5.63 -3.81
CA ASP A 70 -9.40 -4.33 -4.35
C ASP A 70 -10.17 -3.98 -5.63
N LYS A 71 -10.39 -4.95 -6.54
CA LYS A 71 -11.27 -4.74 -7.72
C LYS A 71 -12.70 -4.37 -7.36
N LYS A 72 -13.20 -4.85 -6.22
CA LYS A 72 -14.53 -4.46 -5.74
C LYS A 72 -14.48 -3.08 -5.11
N TRP A 73 -13.46 -2.79 -4.32
CA TRP A 73 -13.22 -1.48 -3.73
C TRP A 73 -13.13 -0.39 -4.81
N ASP A 74 -12.37 -0.60 -5.87
CA ASP A 74 -12.22 0.35 -6.99
C ASP A 74 -13.58 0.67 -7.64
N LYS A 75 -14.41 -0.35 -7.87
CA LYS A 75 -15.78 -0.15 -8.41
C LYS A 75 -16.69 0.59 -7.44
N GLU A 76 -16.53 0.38 -6.13
CA GLU A 76 -17.28 1.13 -5.11
C GLU A 76 -16.79 2.58 -5.05
N TYR A 77 -15.48 2.79 -5.20
CA TYR A 77 -14.85 4.09 -5.25
C TYR A 77 -15.33 4.91 -6.46
N GLU A 78 -15.35 4.33 -7.67
CA GLU A 78 -15.89 4.96 -8.89
C GLU A 78 -17.36 5.38 -8.74
N ARG A 79 -18.10 4.74 -7.83
CA ARG A 79 -19.49 5.06 -7.51
C ARG A 79 -19.64 6.10 -6.38
N GLY A 80 -18.54 6.66 -5.89
CA GLY A 80 -18.51 7.64 -4.80
C GLY A 80 -18.83 7.07 -3.43
N LEU A 81 -18.66 5.75 -3.22
CA LEU A 81 -18.93 5.12 -1.91
C LEU A 81 -17.78 5.26 -0.92
N HIS A 82 -16.61 5.69 -1.39
CA HIS A 82 -15.37 5.86 -0.62
C HIS A 82 -14.71 7.18 -1.00
N SER A 83 -13.98 7.79 -0.07
CA SER A 83 -13.21 9.01 -0.27
C SER A 83 -11.73 8.72 -0.48
N LYS A 84 -10.95 9.72 -0.91
CA LYS A 84 -9.48 9.64 -1.02
C LYS A 84 -8.76 9.33 0.31
N LYS A 85 -9.45 9.49 1.45
CA LYS A 85 -8.91 9.19 2.78
C LYS A 85 -9.26 7.80 3.27
N ASP A 86 -10.20 7.14 2.60
CA ASP A 86 -10.57 5.77 2.92
C ASP A 86 -9.55 4.83 2.28
N GLU A 87 -8.95 3.98 3.10
CA GLU A 87 -7.94 3.04 2.67
C GLU A 87 -8.52 1.61 2.73
N PRO A 88 -8.46 0.84 1.62
CA PRO A 88 -9.09 -0.47 1.52
C PRO A 88 -8.66 -1.43 2.64
N GLY A 89 -7.39 -1.37 3.04
CA GLY A 89 -6.82 -2.20 4.10
C GLY A 89 -7.41 -1.96 5.50
N PHE A 90 -8.16 -0.88 5.73
CA PHE A 90 -8.86 -0.64 7.00
C PHE A 90 -10.34 -1.05 6.98
N ASP A 91 -10.92 -1.34 5.81
CA ASP A 91 -12.31 -1.79 5.69
C ASP A 91 -12.50 -3.14 6.37
N LYS A 92 -13.54 -3.25 7.21
CA LYS A 92 -13.91 -4.48 7.95
C LYS A 92 -14.09 -5.72 7.08
N ARG A 93 -14.34 -5.54 5.78
CA ARG A 93 -14.55 -6.59 4.76
C ARG A 93 -13.23 -7.04 4.12
N ALA A 94 -12.14 -6.27 4.27
CA ALA A 94 -10.85 -6.61 3.68
C ALA A 94 -10.29 -7.88 4.36
N PRO A 95 -9.94 -8.93 3.58
CA PRO A 95 -9.44 -10.18 4.15
C PRO A 95 -8.08 -10.00 4.84
N PHE A 96 -7.32 -8.98 4.42
CA PHE A 96 -6.00 -8.63 4.92
C PHE A 96 -6.00 -7.48 5.95
N ARG A 97 -7.18 -7.11 6.48
CA ARG A 97 -7.33 -5.95 7.39
C ARG A 97 -6.43 -6.03 8.62
N LYS A 98 -6.29 -7.22 9.21
CA LYS A 98 -5.52 -7.39 10.46
C LYS A 98 -4.02 -7.25 10.19
N GLU A 99 -3.59 -7.69 9.02
CA GLU A 99 -2.23 -7.65 8.50
C GLU A 99 -1.85 -6.22 8.17
N HIS A 100 -2.71 -5.54 7.43
CA HIS A 100 -2.59 -4.13 7.09
C HIS A 100 -2.49 -3.25 8.35
N ALA A 101 -3.44 -3.37 9.27
CA ALA A 101 -3.44 -2.57 10.50
C ALA A 101 -2.19 -2.81 11.38
N PHE A 102 -1.65 -4.04 11.37
CA PHE A 102 -0.41 -4.34 12.06
C PHE A 102 0.80 -3.73 11.35
N ALA A 103 0.86 -3.82 10.01
CA ALA A 103 1.90 -3.19 9.20
C ALA A 103 1.93 -1.67 9.43
N THR A 104 0.78 -0.99 9.37
CA THR A 104 0.68 0.46 9.65
C THR A 104 1.13 0.82 11.07
N LYS A 105 0.90 -0.06 12.06
CA LYS A 105 1.38 0.16 13.42
C LYS A 105 2.91 0.18 13.46
N ILE A 106 3.56 -0.79 12.83
CA ILE A 106 5.02 -0.86 12.76
C ILE A 106 5.58 0.30 11.93
N GLU A 107 4.93 0.64 10.83
CA GLU A 107 5.27 1.80 10.01
C GLU A 107 5.24 3.09 10.83
N LYS A 108 4.19 3.33 11.62
CA LYS A 108 4.11 4.49 12.54
C LYS A 108 5.22 4.50 13.59
N MET A 109 5.60 3.33 14.10
CA MET A 109 6.72 3.21 15.05
C MET A 109 8.05 3.58 14.38
N LEU A 110 8.31 3.06 13.17
CA LEU A 110 9.51 3.36 12.40
C LEU A 110 9.54 4.83 11.95
N ALA A 111 8.40 5.39 11.54
CA ALA A 111 8.28 6.80 11.16
C ALA A 111 8.69 7.71 12.32
N LYS A 112 8.22 7.40 13.53
CA LYS A 112 8.61 8.12 14.74
C LYS A 112 10.12 8.05 14.97
N GLU A 113 10.73 6.87 14.84
CA GLU A 113 12.18 6.68 15.02
C GLU A 113 12.99 7.44 13.96
N LEU A 114 12.50 7.50 12.72
CA LEU A 114 13.14 8.21 11.61
C LEU A 114 12.89 9.73 11.63
N GLY A 115 12.20 10.26 12.64
CA GLY A 115 11.85 11.68 12.73
C GLY A 115 10.94 12.14 11.58
N VAL A 116 10.04 11.26 11.12
CA VAL A 116 9.03 11.55 10.10
C VAL A 116 7.74 12.04 10.77
N ASP A 117 7.27 13.23 10.39
CA ASP A 117 5.94 13.70 10.78
C ASP A 117 4.88 12.90 10.03
N TRP A 118 4.09 12.11 10.77
CA TRP A 118 3.08 11.23 10.19
C TRP A 118 2.02 11.99 9.36
N LYS A 119 1.57 13.16 9.81
CA LYS A 119 0.52 13.91 9.11
C LYS A 119 1.05 14.49 7.80
N LYS A 120 2.30 14.96 7.80
CA LYS A 120 2.97 15.43 6.58
C LYS A 120 3.20 14.27 5.62
N TYR A 121 3.68 13.13 6.12
CA TYR A 121 3.87 11.92 5.35
C TYR A 121 2.58 11.47 4.67
N GLU A 122 1.49 11.31 5.43
CA GLU A 122 0.18 10.91 4.93
C GLU A 122 -0.33 11.87 3.85
N LYS A 123 -0.17 13.18 4.05
CA LYS A 123 -0.53 14.19 3.04
C LYS A 123 0.28 14.04 1.76
N ASP A 124 1.59 13.84 1.88
CA ASP A 124 2.49 13.71 0.72
C ASP A 124 2.19 12.41 -0.05
N VAL A 125 1.88 11.31 0.65
CA VAL A 125 1.42 10.05 0.06
C VAL A 125 0.11 10.23 -0.71
N VAL A 126 -0.91 10.81 -0.07
CA VAL A 126 -2.21 11.06 -0.69
C VAL A 126 -2.09 11.97 -1.92
N SER A 127 -1.12 12.90 -1.93
CA SER A 127 -0.91 13.82 -3.05
C SER A 127 -0.37 13.17 -4.33
N LEU A 128 0.15 11.93 -4.25
CA LEU A 128 0.60 11.18 -5.42
C LEU A 128 -0.56 10.55 -6.20
N TYR A 129 -1.68 10.27 -5.53
CA TYR A 129 -2.84 9.72 -6.20
C TYR A 129 -3.37 10.72 -7.22
N SER A 130 -3.67 10.21 -8.41
CA SER A 130 -4.11 10.97 -9.57
C SER A 130 -5.40 11.76 -9.29
N ASP A 131 -5.60 12.83 -10.06
CA ASP A 131 -6.86 13.56 -10.09
C ASP A 131 -7.98 12.81 -10.83
N THR A 132 -7.72 11.63 -11.41
CA THR A 132 -8.79 10.76 -11.93
C THR A 132 -9.68 10.22 -10.80
N TRP A 133 -9.19 10.21 -9.56
CA TRP A 133 -10.00 10.10 -8.34
C TRP A 133 -10.86 11.36 -8.04
N ASN A 134 -10.77 12.46 -8.79
CA ASN A 134 -11.62 13.66 -8.64
C ASN A 134 -12.82 13.70 -9.58
N LYS A 135 -13.07 12.68 -10.42
CA LYS A 135 -14.16 12.72 -11.43
C LYS A 135 -15.50 12.16 -10.97
N ALA A 136 -15.77 12.17 -9.66
CA ALA A 136 -17.10 11.90 -9.11
C ALA A 136 -17.49 13.02 -8.12
N ILE A 137 -17.74 14.22 -8.64
CA ILE A 137 -18.62 15.21 -8.02
C ILE A 137 -19.67 15.58 -9.06
#